data_AF-A0A9X0CPV9-F1
#
_entry.id   AF-A0A9X0CPV9-F1
#
_cell.length_a   1.000
_cell.length_b   1.000
_cell.length_c   1.000
_cell.angle_alpha   90.00
_cell.angle_beta   90.00
_cell.angle_gamma   90.00
#
_symmetry.space_group_name_H-M   'P 1'
#
loop_
_entity.id
_entity.type
_entity.pdbx_description
1 polymer ?
#
loop_
_entity_poly.entity_id
_entity_poly.type
_entity_poly.pdbx_seq_one_letter_code
_entity_poly.pdbx_strand_id
1 'polypeptide(L)'
;MLIRLQTQSRFLENMAKENWSSTDNIQMTEHQANARKESKQEKQTIEKLETEIDDLAETLCTKHKVLKEKLELLEQRLATTKDKKKKYEMLKEKSEELAGKVQQKENSKVSFEEVKAKQLEADLAIQQCNAAISSLEHCKGLLQVEVSRMQECVSELQQDRKIQTEMKQDCDEQQESKQQWLAGAVELYSHLGGVNVQSLQGDSVVLEIPNDAQPVDQENVADTPLILTITFRLDGGIRPVFAGAKVSLDSLNIDDLVSEAVNSEDVVGFVLQVKRRFRNQRSLIREVEELQRNYAMDWEPSHGRIRVMLGRSGKIVCTLKVDPMYSIGRGNVQLLKVEGSSDLTGIQNLQSTGRNLTEWIRDLQELFSSQ
;
A
#
# COMPACT_ATOMS: atom_id res chain seq x y z
N MET A 1 -1.41 -0.34 -3.46
CA MET A 1 -1.32 -1.68 -2.84
C MET A 1 -2.41 -2.60 -3.39
N LEU A 2 -3.69 -2.20 -3.33
CA LEU A 2 -4.81 -3.00 -3.80
C LEU A 2 -4.71 -3.45 -5.27
N ILE A 3 -4.37 -2.54 -6.19
CA ILE A 3 -4.23 -2.84 -7.63
C ILE A 3 -3.15 -3.91 -7.87
N ARG A 4 -2.01 -3.80 -7.18
CA ARG A 4 -0.92 -4.78 -7.28
C ARG A 4 -1.36 -6.16 -6.81
N LEU A 5 -2.05 -6.25 -5.67
CA LEU A 5 -2.57 -7.50 -5.14
C LEU A 5 -3.66 -8.10 -6.06
N GLN A 6 -4.52 -7.27 -6.66
CA GLN A 6 -5.50 -7.71 -7.65
C GLN A 6 -4.83 -8.28 -8.91
N THR A 7 -3.80 -7.62 -9.42
CA THR A 7 -3.03 -8.10 -10.58
C THR A 7 -2.31 -9.40 -10.27
N GLN A 8 -1.65 -9.50 -9.11
CA GLN A 8 -0.99 -10.74 -8.66
C GLN A 8 -1.99 -11.88 -8.49
N SER A 9 -3.12 -11.63 -7.81
CA SER A 9 -4.16 -12.63 -7.56
C SER A 9 -4.69 -13.20 -8.87
N ARG A 10 -5.06 -12.34 -9.84
CA ARG A 10 -5.54 -12.80 -11.16
C ARG A 10 -4.52 -13.59 -11.95
N PHE A 11 -3.25 -13.18 -11.91
CA PHE A 11 -2.18 -13.89 -12.60
C PHE A 11 -1.98 -15.29 -12.02
N LEU A 12 -1.85 -15.38 -10.69
CA LEU A 12 -1.65 -16.65 -10.01
C LEU A 12 -2.88 -17.55 -10.07
N GLU A 13 -4.09 -17.01 -10.05
CA GLU A 13 -5.33 -17.78 -10.23
C GLU A 13 -5.30 -18.58 -11.53
N ASN A 14 -4.83 -17.96 -12.63
CA ASN A 14 -4.70 -18.63 -13.91
C ASN A 14 -3.62 -19.71 -13.90
N MET A 15 -2.53 -19.51 -13.15
CA MET A 15 -1.48 -20.52 -12.94
C MET A 15 -1.97 -21.71 -12.09
N ALA A 16 -2.82 -21.44 -11.10
CA ALA A 16 -3.32 -22.44 -10.16
C ALA A 16 -4.37 -23.37 -10.77
N LYS A 17 -5.19 -22.90 -11.71
CA LYS A 17 -6.29 -23.66 -12.33
C LYS A 17 -5.86 -24.97 -13.01
N GLU A 18 -4.59 -25.12 -13.38
CA GLU A 18 -4.08 -26.35 -14.01
C GLU A 18 -3.55 -27.42 -13.02
N ASN A 19 -3.33 -27.10 -11.75
CA ASN A 19 -2.63 -27.98 -10.79
C ASN A 19 -3.52 -28.56 -9.66
N TRP A 20 -4.84 -28.59 -9.81
CA TRP A 20 -5.73 -29.02 -8.73
C TRP A 20 -5.67 -30.54 -8.46
N SER A 21 -4.80 -30.94 -7.54
CA SER A 21 -4.96 -32.15 -6.73
C SER A 21 -4.34 -31.97 -5.34
N SER A 22 -5.21 -31.98 -4.34
CA SER A 22 -5.01 -32.23 -2.89
C SER A 22 -3.93 -31.43 -2.15
N THR A 23 -4.32 -30.31 -1.56
CA THR A 23 -3.59 -29.56 -0.52
C THR A 23 -3.85 -30.15 0.86
N ASP A 24 -2.78 -30.50 1.57
CA ASP A 24 -2.77 -30.52 3.04
C ASP A 24 -1.54 -29.76 3.54
N ASN A 25 -1.83 -28.77 4.40
CA ASN A 25 -0.94 -27.93 5.21
C ASN A 25 0.05 -27.02 4.48
N ILE A 26 0.06 -25.71 4.82
CA ILE A 26 1.26 -24.89 5.05
C ILE A 26 0.87 -23.52 5.65
N GLN A 27 1.74 -23.03 6.54
CA GLN A 27 1.64 -21.80 7.34
C GLN A 27 2.09 -20.54 6.58
N MET A 28 1.46 -19.42 6.94
CA MET A 28 1.67 -18.08 6.39
C MET A 28 3.00 -17.44 6.78
N THR A 29 3.66 -16.78 5.83
CA THR A 29 4.70 -15.77 6.13
C THR A 29 4.55 -14.51 5.28
N GLU A 30 4.66 -13.36 5.94
CA GLU A 30 4.44 -12.02 5.40
C GLU A 30 5.62 -11.51 4.57
N HIS A 31 5.35 -10.97 3.37
CA HIS A 31 6.23 -9.98 2.75
C HIS A 31 5.46 -8.79 2.16
N GLN A 32 5.68 -7.62 2.79
CA GLN A 32 5.31 -6.29 2.33
C GLN A 32 6.55 -5.52 1.90
N ALA A 33 6.44 -4.75 0.81
CA ALA A 33 6.76 -3.31 0.75
C ALA A 33 6.76 -2.79 -0.70
N ASN A 34 6.36 -1.52 -0.83
CA ASN A 34 6.46 -0.61 -1.98
C ASN A 34 5.17 -0.34 -2.75
N ALA A 35 4.41 0.62 -2.22
CA ALA A 35 3.51 1.50 -2.96
C ALA A 35 3.25 2.79 -2.13
N ARG A 36 4.33 3.47 -1.69
CA ARG A 36 4.30 4.55 -0.68
C ARG A 36 4.30 5.99 -1.24
N LYS A 37 4.25 6.22 -2.56
CA LYS A 37 4.44 7.58 -3.11
C LYS A 37 3.17 8.27 -3.62
N GLU A 38 2.28 7.60 -4.33
CA GLU A 38 1.05 8.25 -4.85
C GLU A 38 -0.04 8.41 -3.78
N SER A 39 -0.22 7.40 -2.91
CA SER A 39 -1.16 7.48 -1.76
C SER A 39 -0.78 8.54 -0.72
N LYS A 40 0.49 8.97 -0.65
CA LYS A 40 0.91 10.01 0.29
C LYS A 40 0.36 11.38 -0.08
N GLN A 41 0.27 11.68 -1.36
CA GLN A 41 -0.10 13.02 -1.81
C GLN A 41 -1.59 13.27 -1.59
N GLU A 42 -2.44 12.28 -1.92
CA GLU A 42 -3.88 12.32 -1.62
C GLU A 42 -4.16 12.28 -0.12
N LYS A 43 -3.42 11.47 0.65
CA LYS A 43 -3.53 11.45 2.12
C LYS A 43 -3.17 12.81 2.72
N GLN A 44 -2.14 13.47 2.22
CA GLN A 44 -1.76 14.82 2.66
C GLN A 44 -2.80 15.88 2.31
N THR A 45 -3.44 15.83 1.13
CA THR A 45 -4.50 16.79 0.79
C THR A 45 -5.75 16.60 1.66
N ILE A 46 -6.12 15.35 1.94
CA ILE A 46 -7.25 15.04 2.83
C ILE A 46 -6.95 15.50 4.25
N GLU A 47 -5.77 15.16 4.79
CA GLU A 47 -5.33 15.55 6.13
C GLU A 47 -5.28 17.08 6.29
N LYS A 48 -4.89 17.81 5.23
CA LYS A 48 -4.93 19.28 5.20
C LYS A 48 -6.36 19.83 5.24
N LEU A 49 -7.26 19.31 4.41
CA LEU A 49 -8.67 19.74 4.42
C LEU A 49 -9.35 19.41 5.76
N GLU A 50 -9.00 18.28 6.38
CA GLU A 50 -9.47 17.92 7.73
C GLU A 50 -9.01 18.96 8.77
N THR A 51 -7.73 19.37 8.74
CA THR A 51 -7.23 20.42 9.65
C THR A 51 -7.92 21.77 9.42
N GLU A 52 -8.17 22.18 8.17
CA GLU A 52 -8.86 23.44 7.87
C GLU A 52 -10.31 23.44 8.36
N ILE A 53 -11.01 22.29 8.27
CA ILE A 53 -12.37 22.12 8.80
C ILE A 53 -12.37 22.20 10.33
N ASP A 54 -11.43 21.53 11.00
CA ASP A 54 -11.32 21.55 12.46
C ASP A 54 -11.01 22.96 12.99
N ASP A 55 -10.09 23.69 12.35
CA ASP A 55 -9.76 25.09 12.69
C ASP A 55 -10.99 26.03 12.53
N LEU A 56 -11.77 25.83 11.46
CA LEU A 56 -13.01 26.58 11.24
C LEU A 56 -14.07 26.25 12.30
N ALA A 57 -14.22 24.97 12.66
CA ALA A 57 -15.15 24.53 13.70
C ALA A 57 -14.77 25.11 15.07
N GLU A 58 -13.48 25.12 15.42
CA GLU A 58 -12.98 25.71 16.67
C GLU A 58 -13.19 27.24 16.69
N THR A 59 -12.92 27.92 15.56
CA THR A 59 -13.20 29.35 15.39
C THR A 59 -14.69 29.67 15.56
N LEU A 60 -15.58 28.80 15.09
CA LEU A 60 -17.02 28.98 15.20
C LEU A 60 -17.50 28.76 16.65
N CYS A 61 -16.96 27.76 17.34
CA CYS A 61 -17.23 27.50 18.75
C CYS A 61 -16.76 28.63 19.66
N THR A 62 -15.57 29.16 19.43
CA THR A 62 -15.03 30.30 20.19
C THR A 62 -15.87 31.57 19.98
N LYS A 63 -16.27 31.87 18.75
CA LYS A 63 -17.19 32.99 18.45
C LYS A 63 -18.54 32.82 19.13
N HIS A 64 -19.12 31.62 19.11
CA HIS A 64 -20.38 31.33 19.78
C HIS A 64 -20.28 31.58 21.29
N LYS A 65 -19.19 31.12 21.93
CA LYS A 65 -18.93 31.35 23.35
C LYS A 65 -18.86 32.85 23.69
N VAL A 66 -18.11 33.63 22.91
CA VAL A 66 -17.99 35.09 23.11
C VAL A 66 -19.33 35.80 22.98
N LEU A 67 -20.16 35.41 22.00
CA LEU A 67 -21.49 36.01 21.82
C LEU A 67 -22.43 35.67 22.98
N LYS A 68 -22.37 34.45 23.51
CA LYS A 68 -23.14 34.03 24.68
C LYS A 68 -22.75 34.82 25.94
N GLU A 69 -21.46 34.99 26.19
CA GLU A 69 -20.95 35.83 27.30
C GLU A 69 -21.41 37.30 27.16
N LYS A 70 -21.39 37.86 25.94
CA LYS A 70 -21.89 39.21 25.67
C LYS A 70 -23.40 39.34 25.90
N LEU A 71 -24.17 38.29 25.59
CA LEU A 71 -25.61 38.26 25.83
C LEU A 71 -25.91 38.24 27.33
N GLU A 72 -25.19 37.42 28.12
CA GLU A 72 -25.30 37.41 29.59
C GLU A 72 -24.96 38.78 30.20
N LEU A 73 -23.90 39.44 29.71
CA LEU A 73 -23.53 40.79 30.17
C LEU A 73 -24.63 41.82 29.87
N LEU A 74 -25.26 41.73 28.70
CA LEU A 74 -26.39 42.58 28.31
C LEU A 74 -27.60 42.36 29.22
N GLU A 75 -27.90 41.10 29.56
CA GLU A 75 -28.99 40.76 30.49
C GLU A 75 -28.75 41.35 31.89
N GLN A 76 -27.52 41.27 32.40
CA GLN A 76 -27.14 41.91 33.66
C GLN A 76 -27.28 43.44 33.61
N ARG A 77 -26.84 44.07 32.51
CA ARG A 77 -26.95 45.53 32.31
C ARG A 77 -28.41 45.98 32.20
N LEU A 78 -29.26 45.17 31.60
CA LEU A 78 -30.69 45.41 31.48
C LEU A 78 -31.39 45.29 32.85
N ALA A 79 -31.03 44.28 33.65
CA ALA A 79 -31.51 44.11 35.02
C ALA A 79 -31.13 45.29 35.93
N THR A 80 -29.86 45.72 35.90
CA THR A 80 -29.40 46.88 36.68
C THR A 80 -30.04 48.19 36.25
N THR A 81 -30.32 48.37 34.95
CA THR A 81 -31.02 49.56 34.45
C THR A 81 -32.50 49.57 34.86
N LYS A 82 -33.17 48.40 34.85
CA LYS A 82 -34.53 48.24 35.38
C LYS A 82 -34.60 48.53 36.88
N ASP A 83 -33.61 48.11 37.67
CA ASP A 83 -33.53 48.40 39.10
C ASP A 83 -33.30 49.91 39.38
N LYS A 84 -32.41 50.56 38.61
CA LYS A 84 -32.22 52.02 38.68
C LYS A 84 -33.51 52.78 38.35
N LYS A 85 -34.24 52.37 37.31
CA LYS A 85 -35.56 52.94 36.97
C LYS A 85 -36.52 52.85 38.16
N LYS A 86 -36.66 51.67 38.78
CA LYS A 86 -37.51 51.49 39.98
C LYS A 86 -37.12 52.42 41.13
N LYS A 87 -35.81 52.61 41.38
CA LYS A 87 -35.31 53.54 42.39
C LYS A 87 -35.72 54.99 42.10
N TYR A 88 -35.61 55.43 40.85
CA TYR A 88 -36.06 56.77 40.46
C TYR A 88 -37.58 56.93 40.52
N GLU A 89 -38.35 55.91 40.17
CA GLU A 89 -39.82 55.91 40.32
C GLU A 89 -40.23 56.06 41.80
N MET A 90 -39.59 55.31 42.72
CA MET A 90 -39.82 55.47 44.17
C MET A 90 -39.43 56.85 44.70
N LEU A 91 -38.33 57.43 44.20
CA LEU A 91 -37.89 58.78 44.57
C LEU A 91 -38.87 59.83 44.07
N LYS A 92 -39.39 59.67 42.85
CA LYS A 92 -40.43 60.52 42.27
C LYS A 92 -41.71 60.47 43.11
N GLU A 93 -42.20 59.28 43.44
CA GLU A 93 -43.40 59.09 44.27
C GLU A 93 -43.25 59.73 45.66
N LYS A 94 -42.10 59.56 46.32
CA LYS A 94 -41.80 60.25 47.59
C LYS A 94 -41.76 61.77 47.45
N SER A 95 -41.24 62.28 46.32
CA SER A 95 -41.21 63.73 46.06
C SER A 95 -42.61 64.30 45.80
N GLU A 96 -43.51 63.53 45.18
CA GLU A 96 -44.92 63.89 44.97
C GLU A 96 -45.69 63.96 46.29
N GLU A 97 -45.50 63.00 47.18
CA GLU A 97 -46.08 63.04 48.52
C GLU A 97 -45.60 64.26 49.33
N LEU A 98 -44.31 64.60 49.22
CA LEU A 98 -43.73 65.78 49.87
C LEU A 98 -44.27 67.08 49.27
N ALA A 99 -44.40 67.16 47.94
CA ALA A 99 -45.00 68.29 47.25
C ALA A 99 -46.45 68.54 47.72
N GLY A 100 -47.26 67.48 47.82
CA GLY A 100 -48.65 67.57 48.32
C GLY A 100 -48.74 68.05 49.77
N LYS A 101 -47.78 67.66 50.63
CA LYS A 101 -47.68 68.12 52.03
C LYS A 101 -47.19 69.57 52.16
N VAL A 102 -46.30 70.03 51.28
CA VAL A 102 -45.80 71.42 51.24
C VAL A 102 -46.87 72.37 50.71
N GLN A 103 -47.67 71.96 49.72
CA GLN A 103 -48.77 72.77 49.20
C GLN A 103 -49.89 73.03 50.22
N GLN A 104 -50.04 72.16 51.24
CA GLN A 104 -50.96 72.32 52.37
C GLN A 104 -50.44 73.24 53.49
N LYS A 105 -49.14 73.61 53.48
CA LYS A 105 -48.53 74.53 54.46
C LYS A 105 -48.07 75.79 53.72
N GLU A 106 -48.84 76.87 53.78
CA GLU A 106 -48.65 78.13 53.02
C GLU A 106 -47.31 78.90 53.20
N ASN A 107 -46.33 78.38 53.95
CA ASN A 107 -45.10 79.11 54.28
C ASN A 107 -43.83 78.39 53.82
N SER A 108 -43.56 78.37 52.50
CA SER A 108 -42.21 78.57 51.92
C SER A 108 -42.23 78.33 50.39
N LYS A 109 -42.18 79.39 49.58
CA LYS A 109 -42.08 79.25 48.10
C LYS A 109 -40.80 78.56 47.63
N VAL A 110 -39.70 78.77 48.36
CA VAL A 110 -38.36 78.25 48.01
C VAL A 110 -38.28 76.71 48.08
N SER A 111 -38.93 76.07 49.06
CA SER A 111 -38.90 74.60 49.16
C SER A 111 -39.76 73.91 48.10
N PHE A 112 -40.81 74.57 47.61
CA PHE A 112 -41.68 74.02 46.57
C PHE A 112 -41.01 74.01 45.19
N GLU A 113 -40.24 75.06 44.87
CA GLU A 113 -39.44 75.12 43.64
C GLU A 113 -38.32 74.07 43.62
N GLU A 114 -37.64 73.83 44.74
CA GLU A 114 -36.65 72.76 44.86
C GLU A 114 -37.25 71.36 44.68
N VAL A 115 -38.44 71.10 45.23
CA VAL A 115 -39.14 69.82 45.07
C VAL A 115 -39.55 69.60 43.60
N LYS A 116 -40.07 70.64 42.93
CA LYS A 116 -40.36 70.58 41.49
C LYS A 116 -39.11 70.34 40.63
N ALA A 117 -37.98 70.97 40.96
CA ALA A 117 -36.73 70.77 40.24
C ALA A 117 -36.23 69.32 40.37
N LYS A 118 -36.25 68.76 41.58
CA LYS A 118 -35.90 67.34 41.82
C LYS A 118 -36.84 66.37 41.11
N GLN A 119 -38.11 66.73 40.96
CA GLN A 119 -39.08 65.91 40.25
C GLN A 119 -38.86 65.92 38.74
N LEU A 120 -38.55 67.08 38.15
CA LEU A 120 -38.12 67.21 36.76
C LEU A 120 -36.84 66.41 36.49
N GLU A 121 -35.88 66.42 37.42
CA GLU A 121 -34.64 65.65 37.31
C GLU A 121 -34.92 64.13 37.36
N ALA A 122 -35.80 63.68 38.27
CA ALA A 122 -36.22 62.29 38.34
C ALA A 122 -36.98 61.84 37.08
N ASP A 123 -37.84 62.70 36.50
CA ASP A 123 -38.56 62.43 35.26
C ASP A 123 -37.61 62.30 34.06
N LEU A 124 -36.61 63.19 33.98
CA LEU A 124 -35.56 63.11 32.96
C LEU A 124 -34.76 61.81 33.10
N ALA A 125 -34.40 61.42 34.32
CA ALA A 125 -33.68 60.18 34.61
C ALA A 125 -34.52 58.93 34.25
N ILE A 126 -35.83 58.93 34.55
CA ILE A 126 -36.75 57.85 34.16
C ILE A 126 -36.88 57.76 32.64
N GLN A 127 -36.99 58.89 31.92
CA GLN A 127 -37.01 58.90 30.46
C GLN A 127 -35.72 58.35 29.86
N GLN A 128 -34.55 58.76 30.39
CA GLN A 128 -33.26 58.22 29.97
C GLN A 128 -33.16 56.72 30.25
N CYS A 129 -33.65 56.25 31.40
CA CYS A 129 -33.72 54.82 31.71
C CYS A 129 -34.65 54.06 30.74
N ASN A 130 -35.81 54.63 30.38
CA ASN A 130 -36.73 54.00 29.42
C ASN A 130 -36.09 53.88 28.03
N ALA A 131 -35.46 54.95 27.53
CA ALA A 131 -34.75 54.92 26.25
C ALA A 131 -33.60 53.89 26.26
N ALA A 132 -32.84 53.82 27.35
CA ALA A 132 -31.78 52.83 27.52
C ALA A 132 -32.33 51.39 27.58
N ILE A 133 -33.44 51.15 28.30
CA ILE A 133 -34.08 49.83 28.35
C ILE A 133 -34.53 49.40 26.96
N SER A 134 -35.23 50.25 26.20
CA SER A 134 -35.68 49.92 24.85
C SER A 134 -34.52 49.61 23.91
N SER A 135 -33.42 50.38 23.98
CA SER A 135 -32.21 50.11 23.18
C SER A 135 -31.54 48.79 23.57
N LEU A 136 -31.42 48.50 24.88
CA LEU A 136 -30.82 47.26 25.36
C LEU A 136 -31.69 46.03 25.04
N GLU A 137 -33.02 46.16 25.13
CA GLU A 137 -33.97 45.10 24.74
C GLU A 137 -33.88 44.78 23.24
N HIS A 138 -33.74 45.80 22.39
CA HIS A 138 -33.52 45.60 20.95
C HIS A 138 -32.20 44.89 20.66
N CYS A 139 -31.08 45.35 21.26
CA CYS A 139 -29.78 44.71 21.11
C CYS A 139 -29.77 43.27 21.63
N LYS A 140 -30.47 42.99 22.74
CA LYS A 140 -30.67 41.64 23.27
C LYS A 140 -31.36 40.77 22.23
N GLY A 141 -32.45 41.23 21.63
CA GLY A 141 -33.19 40.48 20.60
C GLY A 141 -32.30 40.09 19.41
N LEU A 142 -31.51 41.03 18.90
CA LEU A 142 -30.58 40.78 17.79
C LEU A 142 -29.51 39.73 18.14
N LEU A 143 -28.87 39.85 19.31
CA LEU A 143 -27.86 38.90 19.75
C LEU A 143 -28.47 37.52 20.04
N GLN A 144 -29.70 37.46 20.54
CA GLN A 144 -30.37 36.20 20.85
C GLN A 144 -30.69 35.42 19.57
N VAL A 145 -31.11 36.10 18.50
CA VAL A 145 -31.29 35.49 17.17
C VAL A 145 -29.97 34.93 16.65
N GLU A 146 -28.88 35.70 16.75
CA GLU A 146 -27.58 35.28 16.23
C GLU A 146 -26.98 34.10 17.02
N VAL A 147 -27.16 34.09 18.34
CA VAL A 147 -26.74 32.96 19.19
C VAL A 147 -27.51 31.69 18.84
N SER A 148 -28.84 31.76 18.65
CA SER A 148 -29.63 30.61 18.21
C SER A 148 -29.20 30.09 16.84
N ARG A 149 -28.97 30.99 15.88
CA ARG A 149 -28.50 30.64 14.53
C ARG A 149 -27.15 29.93 14.56
N MET A 150 -26.21 30.43 15.37
CA MET A 150 -24.91 29.78 15.55
C MET A 150 -25.02 28.44 16.27
N GLN A 151 -25.92 28.31 17.24
CA GLN A 151 -26.16 27.05 17.95
C GLN A 151 -26.65 25.95 16.99
N GLU A 152 -27.56 26.28 16.09
CA GLU A 152 -28.06 25.37 15.05
C GLU A 152 -26.93 24.93 14.12
N CYS A 153 -26.15 25.89 13.60
CA CYS A 153 -25.03 25.62 12.71
C CYS A 153 -23.95 24.73 13.36
N VAL A 154 -23.62 24.96 14.64
CA VAL A 154 -22.69 24.10 15.40
C VAL A 154 -23.24 22.69 15.54
N SER A 155 -24.54 22.54 15.78
CA SER A 155 -25.18 21.23 15.94
C SER A 155 -25.20 20.43 14.63
N GLU A 156 -25.47 21.09 13.50
CA GLU A 156 -25.41 20.49 12.17
C GLU A 156 -23.98 20.03 11.84
N LEU A 157 -22.98 20.89 12.04
CA LEU A 157 -21.57 20.54 11.79
C LEU A 157 -21.07 19.38 12.67
N GLN A 158 -21.52 19.31 13.93
CA GLN A 158 -21.17 18.18 14.81
C GLN A 158 -21.77 16.86 14.31
N GLN A 159 -23.01 16.90 13.80
CA GLN A 159 -23.66 15.73 13.24
C GLN A 159 -22.99 15.28 11.94
N ASP A 160 -22.67 16.22 11.04
CA ASP A 160 -21.96 15.93 9.79
C ASP A 160 -20.57 15.34 10.05
N ARG A 161 -19.84 15.88 11.02
CA ARG A 161 -18.54 15.35 11.45
C ARG A 161 -18.67 13.90 11.91
N LYS A 162 -19.71 13.59 12.68
CA LYS A 162 -19.97 12.23 13.17
C LYS A 162 -20.21 11.26 12.01
N ILE A 163 -21.06 11.64 11.06
CA ILE A 163 -21.34 10.84 9.85
C ILE A 163 -20.06 10.63 9.05
N GLN A 164 -19.25 11.67 8.84
CA GLN A 164 -17.98 11.54 8.13
C GLN A 164 -17.00 10.58 8.82
N THR A 165 -16.90 10.63 10.16
CA THR A 165 -16.05 9.69 10.91
C THR A 165 -16.53 8.24 10.78
N GLU A 166 -17.83 8.00 10.85
CA GLU A 166 -18.41 6.66 10.67
C GLU A 166 -18.18 6.15 9.24
N MET A 167 -18.42 6.97 8.22
CA MET A 167 -18.16 6.60 6.82
C MET A 167 -16.68 6.31 6.54
N LYS A 168 -15.77 7.08 7.15
CA LYS A 168 -14.32 6.86 7.02
C LYS A 168 -13.92 5.52 7.63
N GLN A 169 -14.43 5.23 8.83
CA GLN A 169 -14.16 3.96 9.50
C GLN A 169 -14.68 2.76 8.70
N ASP A 170 -15.92 2.82 8.20
CA ASP A 170 -16.49 1.77 7.33
C ASP A 170 -15.66 1.56 6.05
N CYS A 171 -15.18 2.65 5.44
CA CYS A 171 -14.37 2.59 4.22
C CYS A 171 -13.00 1.97 4.50
N ASP A 172 -12.36 2.36 5.60
CA ASP A 172 -11.08 1.82 6.04
C ASP A 172 -11.21 0.31 6.37
N GLU A 173 -12.24 -0.09 7.11
CA GLU A 173 -12.53 -1.50 7.43
C GLU A 173 -12.79 -2.34 6.18
N GLN A 174 -13.58 -1.84 5.22
CA GLN A 174 -13.78 -2.52 3.93
C GLN A 174 -12.48 -2.65 3.14
N GLN A 175 -11.64 -1.62 3.15
CA GLN A 175 -10.38 -1.63 2.42
C GLN A 175 -9.38 -2.60 3.04
N GLU A 176 -9.30 -2.67 4.37
CA GLU A 176 -8.48 -3.67 5.08
C GLU A 176 -8.96 -5.09 4.80
N SER A 177 -10.26 -5.35 4.92
CA SER A 177 -10.84 -6.68 4.64
C SER A 177 -10.54 -7.13 3.20
N LYS A 178 -10.69 -6.23 2.22
CA LYS A 178 -10.37 -6.52 0.82
C LYS A 178 -8.87 -6.77 0.60
N GLN A 179 -7.99 -6.04 1.29
CA GLN A 179 -6.55 -6.28 1.23
C GLN A 179 -6.17 -7.63 1.83
N GLN A 180 -6.74 -7.99 2.98
CA GLN A 180 -6.52 -9.28 3.64
C GLN A 180 -6.98 -10.44 2.74
N TRP A 181 -8.17 -10.33 2.16
CA TRP A 181 -8.68 -11.36 1.23
C TRP A 181 -7.77 -11.52 0.01
N LEU A 182 -7.37 -10.42 -0.62
CA LEU A 182 -6.48 -10.48 -1.78
C LEU A 182 -5.10 -11.05 -1.44
N ALA A 183 -4.56 -10.73 -0.26
CA ALA A 183 -3.30 -11.30 0.20
C ALA A 183 -3.41 -12.82 0.37
N GLY A 184 -4.47 -13.30 1.03
CA GLY A 184 -4.72 -14.74 1.16
C GLY A 184 -4.95 -15.45 -0.18
N ALA A 185 -5.62 -14.79 -1.13
CA ALA A 185 -5.81 -15.33 -2.48
C ALA A 185 -4.50 -15.44 -3.26
N VAL A 186 -3.65 -14.40 -3.23
CA VAL A 186 -2.31 -14.43 -3.82
C VAL A 186 -1.52 -15.60 -3.27
N GLU A 187 -1.50 -15.77 -1.95
CA GLU A 187 -0.79 -16.85 -1.29
C GLU A 187 -1.31 -18.22 -1.69
N LEU A 188 -2.63 -18.45 -1.63
CA LEU A 188 -3.25 -19.70 -2.05
C LEU A 188 -2.87 -20.07 -3.49
N TYR A 189 -2.96 -19.11 -4.40
CA TYR A 189 -2.64 -19.36 -5.80
C TYR A 189 -1.15 -19.54 -6.06
N SER A 190 -0.30 -18.90 -5.26
CA SER A 190 1.15 -19.13 -5.25
C SER A 190 1.48 -20.59 -4.95
N HIS A 191 0.83 -21.13 -3.90
CA HIS A 191 0.99 -22.52 -3.48
C HIS A 191 0.47 -23.50 -4.53
N LEU A 192 -0.74 -23.28 -5.06
CA LEU A 192 -1.35 -24.15 -6.07
C LEU A 192 -0.60 -24.10 -7.42
N GLY A 193 -0.20 -22.91 -7.86
CA GLY A 193 0.59 -22.72 -9.07
C GLY A 193 2.04 -23.19 -8.91
N GLY A 194 2.54 -23.25 -7.67
CA GLY A 194 3.95 -23.47 -7.33
C GLY A 194 4.86 -22.47 -8.04
N VAL A 195 4.47 -21.18 -8.00
CA VAL A 195 5.20 -20.03 -8.54
C VAL A 195 4.90 -18.83 -7.65
N ASN A 196 5.93 -18.15 -7.17
CA ASN A 196 5.82 -16.96 -6.33
C ASN A 196 6.13 -15.70 -7.15
N VAL A 197 5.42 -14.60 -6.91
CA VAL A 197 5.72 -13.30 -7.55
C VAL A 197 6.61 -12.48 -6.62
N GLN A 198 7.92 -12.41 -6.90
CA GLN A 198 8.85 -11.63 -6.08
C GLN A 198 8.67 -10.13 -6.29
N SER A 199 8.57 -9.69 -7.55
CA SER A 199 8.41 -8.28 -7.84
C SER A 199 7.66 -8.01 -9.13
N LEU A 200 6.96 -6.87 -9.16
CA LEU A 200 6.43 -6.25 -10.36
C LEU A 200 7.08 -4.87 -10.46
N GLN A 201 7.91 -4.65 -11.48
CA GLN A 201 8.63 -3.40 -11.68
C GLN A 201 8.44 -2.92 -13.10
N GLY A 202 7.69 -1.82 -13.27
CA GLY A 202 7.49 -1.17 -14.57
C GLY A 202 6.94 -2.13 -15.63
N ASP A 203 7.81 -2.53 -16.54
CA ASP A 203 7.57 -3.42 -17.67
C ASP A 203 7.98 -4.88 -17.42
N SER A 204 8.33 -5.23 -16.18
CA SER A 204 8.84 -6.55 -15.83
C SER A 204 8.15 -7.20 -14.63
N VAL A 205 8.05 -8.53 -14.69
CA VAL A 205 7.53 -9.38 -13.61
C VAL A 205 8.59 -10.42 -13.27
N VAL A 206 8.99 -10.46 -12.00
CA VAL A 206 9.95 -11.44 -11.49
C VAL A 206 9.20 -12.52 -10.74
N LEU A 207 9.29 -13.73 -11.27
CA LEU A 207 8.72 -14.95 -10.73
C LEU A 207 9.81 -15.81 -10.10
N GLU A 208 9.49 -16.46 -9.01
CA GLU A 208 10.31 -17.47 -8.37
C GLU A 208 9.60 -18.81 -8.50
N ILE A 209 10.27 -19.77 -9.11
CA ILE A 209 9.80 -21.15 -9.25
C ILE A 209 10.54 -21.97 -8.19
N PRO A 210 9.87 -22.32 -7.07
CA PRO A 210 10.48 -23.10 -6.01
C PRO A 210 10.82 -24.49 -6.49
N ASN A 211 11.74 -25.11 -5.76
CA ASN A 211 12.26 -26.40 -6.14
C ASN A 211 11.47 -27.55 -5.50
N ASP A 212 10.60 -28.21 -6.27
CA ASP A 212 9.71 -29.26 -5.78
C ASP A 212 10.39 -30.63 -5.57
N ALA A 213 11.65 -30.69 -5.13
CA ALA A 213 12.21 -31.99 -4.74
C ALA A 213 11.43 -32.54 -3.54
N GLN A 214 10.86 -33.72 -3.69
CA GLN A 214 10.56 -34.54 -2.52
C GLN A 214 11.85 -34.75 -1.72
N PRO A 215 11.79 -34.68 -0.38
CA PRO A 215 12.94 -34.93 0.47
C PRO A 215 13.21 -36.44 0.45
N VAL A 216 13.97 -36.90 -0.55
CA VAL A 216 14.60 -38.21 -0.50
C VAL A 216 16.02 -37.99 -0.04
N ASP A 217 16.23 -38.17 1.26
CA ASP A 217 17.49 -38.49 1.93
C ASP A 217 18.76 -38.00 1.22
N GLN A 218 19.01 -36.69 1.24
CA GLN A 218 20.35 -36.13 1.05
C GLN A 218 20.41 -34.77 1.75
N GLU A 219 20.94 -34.80 2.98
CA GLU A 219 21.28 -33.61 3.73
C GLU A 219 22.25 -32.73 2.93
N ASN A 220 21.99 -31.42 2.94
CA ASN A 220 22.93 -30.34 2.63
C ASN A 220 23.34 -30.10 1.17
N VAL A 221 22.43 -29.62 0.33
CA VAL A 221 22.72 -28.48 -0.56
C VAL A 221 21.46 -27.63 -0.67
N ALA A 222 21.56 -26.33 -0.36
CA ALA A 222 20.47 -25.39 -0.60
C ALA A 222 20.14 -25.40 -2.09
N ASP A 223 19.00 -25.99 -2.45
CA ASP A 223 18.56 -26.13 -3.82
C ASP A 223 18.00 -24.78 -4.29
N THR A 224 18.81 -24.02 -5.03
CA THR A 224 18.49 -22.66 -5.47
C THR A 224 17.21 -22.62 -6.30
N PRO A 225 16.22 -21.78 -5.96
CA PRO A 225 15.02 -21.63 -6.78
C PRO A 225 15.36 -20.97 -8.12
N LEU A 226 14.54 -21.24 -9.14
CA LEU A 226 14.69 -20.62 -10.44
C LEU A 226 14.02 -19.23 -10.43
N ILE A 227 14.78 -18.18 -10.70
CA ILE A 227 14.23 -16.83 -10.87
C ILE A 227 14.00 -16.58 -12.36
N LEU A 228 12.73 -16.34 -12.71
CA LEU A 228 12.28 -16.04 -14.06
C LEU A 228 11.83 -14.57 -14.14
N THR A 229 12.55 -13.77 -14.91
CA THR A 229 12.18 -12.37 -15.18
C THR A 229 11.51 -12.28 -16.54
N ILE A 230 10.23 -11.92 -16.54
CA ILE A 230 9.43 -11.70 -17.74
C ILE A 230 9.40 -10.21 -18.04
N THR A 231 9.56 -9.85 -19.31
CA THR A 231 9.52 -8.47 -19.81
C THR A 231 8.36 -8.28 -20.77
N PHE A 232 7.69 -7.16 -20.65
CA PHE A 232 6.56 -6.73 -21.45
C PHE A 232 6.92 -5.47 -22.21
N ARG A 233 6.28 -5.25 -23.36
CA ARG A 233 6.36 -3.98 -24.10
C ARG A 233 4.95 -3.49 -24.39
N LEU A 234 4.80 -2.20 -24.63
CA LEU A 234 3.52 -1.62 -25.04
C LEU A 234 3.41 -1.64 -26.57
N ASP A 235 2.56 -2.50 -27.11
CA ASP A 235 2.13 -2.45 -28.50
C ASP A 235 1.15 -1.28 -28.70
N GLY A 236 1.39 -0.47 -29.72
CA GLY A 236 0.66 0.77 -29.98
C GLY A 236 0.67 1.78 -28.82
N GLY A 237 1.56 1.62 -27.83
CA GLY A 237 1.63 2.48 -26.63
C GLY A 237 0.56 2.21 -25.57
N ILE A 238 -0.32 1.22 -25.75
CA ILE A 238 -1.48 1.02 -24.87
C ILE A 238 -1.61 -0.43 -24.41
N ARG A 239 -1.28 -1.41 -25.26
CA ARG A 239 -1.49 -2.84 -24.97
C ARG A 239 -0.19 -3.49 -24.50
N PRO A 240 -0.09 -4.00 -23.27
CA PRO A 240 1.08 -4.78 -22.86
C PRO A 240 1.08 -6.12 -23.60
N VAL A 241 2.20 -6.43 -24.26
CA VAL A 241 2.46 -7.70 -24.94
C VAL A 241 3.77 -8.30 -24.43
N PHE A 242 3.86 -9.63 -24.41
CA PHE A 242 5.08 -10.33 -24.01
C PHE A 242 6.23 -9.95 -24.96
N ALA A 243 7.34 -9.49 -24.38
CA ALA A 243 8.52 -9.04 -25.14
C ALA A 243 9.69 -10.02 -25.03
N GLY A 244 9.79 -10.73 -23.90
CA GLY A 244 10.85 -11.70 -23.68
C GLY A 244 10.94 -12.13 -22.21
N ALA A 245 11.85 -13.06 -21.93
CA ALA A 245 12.13 -13.48 -20.57
C ALA A 245 13.59 -13.88 -20.38
N LYS A 246 14.06 -13.88 -19.13
CA LYS A 246 15.39 -14.33 -18.71
C LYS A 246 15.29 -15.18 -17.46
N VAL A 247 16.16 -16.16 -17.33
CA VAL A 247 16.30 -16.99 -16.13
C VAL A 247 17.60 -16.70 -15.40
N SER A 248 17.66 -16.96 -14.10
CA SER A 248 18.88 -16.80 -13.30
C SER A 248 19.94 -17.89 -13.50
N LEU A 249 19.59 -19.00 -14.17
CA LEU A 249 20.48 -20.12 -14.41
C LEU A 249 20.92 -20.14 -15.88
N ASP A 250 22.17 -19.79 -16.14
CA ASP A 250 22.74 -19.80 -17.50
C ASP A 250 22.75 -21.21 -18.13
N SER A 251 22.75 -22.24 -17.28
CA SER A 251 22.70 -23.65 -17.70
C SER A 251 21.34 -24.08 -18.28
N LEU A 252 20.29 -23.28 -18.07
CA LEU A 252 18.94 -23.54 -18.56
C LEU A 252 18.61 -22.63 -19.75
N ASN A 253 18.53 -23.20 -20.95
CA ASN A 253 18.09 -22.45 -22.14
C ASN A 253 16.56 -22.42 -22.27
N ILE A 254 16.02 -21.23 -22.50
CA ILE A 254 14.59 -20.96 -22.71
C ILE A 254 14.30 -20.15 -23.99
N ASP A 255 15.29 -19.88 -24.84
CA ASP A 255 15.14 -18.97 -25.99
C ASP A 255 14.08 -19.44 -27.00
N ASP A 256 13.96 -20.75 -27.18
CA ASP A 256 12.91 -21.38 -27.99
C ASP A 256 11.53 -21.15 -27.38
N LEU A 257 11.39 -21.31 -26.06
CA LEU A 257 10.14 -21.07 -25.33
C LEU A 257 9.74 -19.60 -25.39
N VAL A 258 10.72 -18.69 -25.28
CA VAL A 258 10.49 -17.25 -25.41
C VAL A 258 10.00 -16.92 -26.81
N SER A 259 10.66 -17.47 -27.84
CA SER A 259 10.28 -17.24 -29.24
C SER A 259 8.87 -17.75 -29.54
N GLU A 260 8.49 -18.91 -29.02
CA GLU A 260 7.14 -19.45 -29.14
C GLU A 260 6.11 -18.56 -28.43
N ALA A 261 6.40 -18.14 -27.19
CA ALA A 261 5.52 -17.32 -26.38
C ALA A 261 5.31 -15.90 -26.93
N VAL A 262 6.33 -15.31 -27.58
CA VAL A 262 6.18 -14.03 -28.29
C VAL A 262 5.18 -14.16 -29.44
N ASN A 263 5.15 -15.29 -30.13
CA ASN A 263 4.25 -15.53 -31.26
C ASN A 263 2.83 -15.90 -30.81
N SER A 264 2.70 -16.66 -29.73
CA SER A 264 1.40 -17.11 -29.22
C SER A 264 0.72 -16.12 -28.27
N GLU A 265 1.47 -15.16 -27.72
CA GLU A 265 1.06 -14.29 -26.61
C GLU A 265 0.62 -15.05 -25.34
N ASP A 266 0.95 -16.33 -25.22
CA ASP A 266 0.56 -17.18 -24.08
C ASP A 266 1.65 -17.21 -22.99
N VAL A 267 1.58 -16.23 -22.09
CA VAL A 267 2.50 -16.11 -20.95
C VAL A 267 2.30 -17.22 -19.92
N VAL A 268 1.08 -17.72 -19.75
CA VAL A 268 0.78 -18.78 -18.77
C VAL A 268 1.38 -20.11 -19.24
N GLY A 269 1.12 -20.47 -20.50
CA GLY A 269 1.73 -21.63 -21.14
C GLY A 269 3.26 -21.56 -21.11
N PHE A 270 3.84 -20.38 -21.39
CA PHE A 270 5.28 -20.15 -21.28
C PHE A 270 5.84 -20.50 -19.88
N VAL A 271 5.26 -19.96 -18.80
CA VAL A 271 5.74 -20.22 -17.44
C VAL A 271 5.63 -21.70 -17.08
N LEU A 272 4.56 -22.38 -17.49
CA LEU A 272 4.38 -23.81 -17.27
C LEU A 272 5.43 -24.65 -18.03
N GLN A 273 5.75 -24.28 -19.26
CA GLN A 273 6.78 -24.94 -20.05
C GLN A 273 8.18 -24.73 -19.44
N VAL A 274 8.50 -23.52 -18.97
CA VAL A 274 9.74 -23.23 -18.23
C VAL A 274 9.82 -24.07 -16.97
N LYS A 275 8.75 -24.11 -16.18
CA LYS A 275 8.67 -24.94 -14.95
C LYS A 275 8.88 -26.42 -15.24
N ARG A 276 8.24 -26.94 -16.28
CA ARG A 276 8.40 -28.35 -16.72
C ARG A 276 9.83 -28.63 -17.16
N ARG A 277 10.44 -27.74 -17.93
CA ARG A 277 11.83 -27.89 -18.39
C ARG A 277 12.81 -27.85 -17.23
N PHE A 278 12.66 -26.91 -16.32
CA PHE A 278 13.48 -26.81 -15.11
C PHE A 278 13.42 -28.09 -14.28
N ARG A 279 12.21 -28.62 -14.02
CA ARG A 279 12.04 -29.89 -13.31
C ARG A 279 12.71 -31.06 -14.05
N ASN A 280 12.53 -31.16 -15.36
CA ASN A 280 13.07 -32.26 -16.16
C ASN A 280 14.59 -32.22 -16.31
N GLN A 281 15.20 -31.04 -16.39
CA GLN A 281 16.64 -30.87 -16.64
C GLN A 281 17.46 -30.69 -15.36
N ARG A 282 16.83 -30.71 -14.18
CA ARG A 282 17.46 -30.43 -12.90
C ARG A 282 18.69 -31.28 -12.60
N SER A 283 18.62 -32.58 -12.85
CA SER A 283 19.75 -33.51 -12.65
C SER A 283 20.97 -33.10 -13.46
N LEU A 284 20.75 -32.77 -14.74
CA LEU A 284 21.80 -32.30 -15.65
C LEU A 284 22.33 -30.93 -15.24
N ILE A 285 21.47 -29.98 -14.87
CA ILE A 285 21.89 -28.64 -14.43
C ILE A 285 22.81 -28.75 -13.22
N ARG A 286 22.42 -29.54 -12.21
CA ARG A 286 23.25 -29.78 -11.02
C ARG A 286 24.59 -30.43 -11.36
N GLU A 287 24.56 -31.45 -12.22
CA GLU A 287 25.77 -32.14 -12.66
C GLU A 287 26.72 -31.19 -13.41
N VAL A 288 26.19 -30.36 -14.32
CA VAL A 288 26.97 -29.37 -15.08
C VAL A 288 27.58 -28.31 -14.16
N GLU A 289 26.81 -27.75 -13.22
CA GLU A 289 27.32 -26.75 -12.27
C GLU A 289 28.38 -27.32 -11.33
N GLU A 290 28.24 -28.58 -10.92
CA GLU A 290 29.26 -29.28 -10.16
C GLU A 290 30.54 -29.49 -10.98
N LEU A 291 30.41 -29.93 -12.22
CA LEU A 291 31.55 -30.13 -13.11
C LEU A 291 32.25 -28.82 -13.47
N GLN A 292 31.52 -27.72 -13.66
CA GLN A 292 32.09 -26.38 -13.89
C GLN A 292 32.91 -25.86 -12.70
N ARG A 293 32.62 -26.32 -11.48
CA ARG A 293 33.44 -26.01 -10.29
C ARG A 293 34.74 -26.82 -10.24
N ASN A 294 34.70 -28.04 -10.77
CA ASN A 294 35.80 -29.00 -10.66
C ASN A 294 36.72 -29.02 -11.90
N TYR A 295 36.22 -28.61 -13.05
CA TYR A 295 36.91 -28.67 -14.33
C TYR A 295 36.77 -27.36 -15.10
N ALA A 296 37.78 -27.04 -15.92
CA ALA A 296 37.68 -25.94 -16.87
C ALA A 296 36.82 -26.39 -18.06
N MET A 297 35.51 -26.11 -17.95
CA MET A 297 34.53 -26.50 -18.97
C MET A 297 33.50 -25.42 -19.28
N ASP A 298 33.08 -25.41 -20.54
CA ASP A 298 31.99 -24.59 -21.05
C ASP A 298 30.78 -25.47 -21.38
N TRP A 299 29.60 -25.06 -20.92
CA TRP A 299 28.32 -25.67 -21.28
C TRP A 299 27.61 -24.79 -22.31
N GLU A 300 27.17 -25.39 -23.40
CA GLU A 300 26.41 -24.76 -24.46
C GLU A 300 25.01 -25.40 -24.53
N PRO A 301 24.04 -24.90 -23.74
CA PRO A 301 22.75 -25.57 -23.58
C PRO A 301 21.90 -25.57 -24.85
N SER A 302 22.04 -24.58 -25.73
CA SER A 302 21.34 -24.49 -27.02
C SER A 302 21.67 -25.66 -27.97
N HIS A 303 22.90 -26.18 -27.89
CA HIS A 303 23.35 -27.30 -28.71
C HIS A 303 23.44 -28.61 -27.93
N GLY A 304 23.22 -28.59 -26.61
CA GLY A 304 23.44 -29.73 -25.73
C GLY A 304 24.91 -30.18 -25.76
N ARG A 305 25.87 -29.24 -25.74
CA ARG A 305 27.30 -29.54 -25.89
C ARG A 305 28.12 -29.07 -24.71
N ILE A 306 29.08 -29.90 -24.30
CA ILE A 306 30.07 -29.58 -23.28
C ILE A 306 31.44 -29.56 -23.93
N ARG A 307 32.22 -28.53 -23.64
CA ARG A 307 33.63 -28.46 -23.99
C ARG A 307 34.43 -28.47 -22.71
N VAL A 308 35.29 -29.47 -22.51
CA VAL A 308 36.10 -29.59 -21.30
C VAL A 308 37.57 -29.65 -21.67
N MET A 309 38.39 -28.89 -20.94
CA MET A 309 39.84 -28.93 -21.06
C MET A 309 40.41 -29.94 -20.07
N LEU A 310 41.20 -30.89 -20.58
CA LEU A 310 41.74 -32.02 -19.83
C LEU A 310 43.25 -32.18 -20.06
N GLY A 311 43.88 -33.06 -19.27
CA GLY A 311 45.32 -33.33 -19.31
C GLY A 311 46.16 -32.32 -18.51
N ARG A 312 47.42 -32.68 -18.20
CA ARG A 312 48.27 -31.86 -17.31
C ARG A 312 48.61 -30.51 -17.92
N SER A 313 48.68 -30.45 -19.24
CA SER A 313 48.98 -29.24 -19.99
C SER A 313 47.75 -28.36 -20.27
N GLY A 314 46.53 -28.87 -20.01
CA GLY A 314 45.27 -28.19 -20.34
C GLY A 314 45.05 -27.94 -21.84
N LYS A 315 45.84 -28.60 -22.70
CA LYS A 315 45.82 -28.39 -24.16
C LYS A 315 44.84 -29.31 -24.89
N ILE A 316 44.31 -30.31 -24.19
CA ILE A 316 43.41 -31.29 -24.77
C ILE A 316 41.98 -30.81 -24.54
N VAL A 317 41.24 -30.55 -25.62
CA VAL A 317 39.85 -30.09 -25.55
C VAL A 317 38.95 -31.21 -26.04
N CYS A 318 38.09 -31.71 -25.15
CA CYS A 318 37.09 -32.71 -25.48
C CYS A 318 35.73 -32.03 -25.64
N THR A 319 35.06 -32.29 -26.75
CA THR A 319 33.68 -31.83 -27.00
C THR A 319 32.72 -33.01 -26.89
N LEU A 320 31.84 -32.96 -25.90
CA LEU A 320 30.81 -33.95 -25.61
C LEU A 320 29.44 -33.41 -26.07
N LYS A 321 28.58 -34.29 -26.58
CA LYS A 321 27.16 -34.04 -26.84
C LYS A 321 26.33 -34.78 -25.81
N VAL A 322 25.43 -34.07 -25.16
CA VAL A 322 24.46 -34.60 -24.21
C VAL A 322 23.13 -34.75 -24.93
N ASP A 323 22.57 -35.96 -24.94
CA ASP A 323 21.27 -36.20 -25.55
C ASP A 323 20.15 -35.45 -24.81
N PRO A 324 19.14 -34.88 -25.49
CA PRO A 324 18.03 -34.18 -24.84
C PRO A 324 17.26 -35.01 -23.80
N MET A 325 17.26 -36.35 -23.94
CA MET A 325 16.62 -37.28 -23.02
C MET A 325 17.55 -37.74 -21.89
N TYR A 326 18.76 -37.20 -21.78
CA TYR A 326 19.74 -37.55 -20.75
C TYR A 326 19.17 -37.33 -19.34
N SER A 327 18.54 -36.17 -19.11
CA SER A 327 18.03 -35.79 -17.78
C SER A 327 16.90 -36.68 -17.26
N ILE A 328 16.23 -37.43 -18.15
CA ILE A 328 15.18 -38.42 -17.82
C ILE A 328 15.68 -39.88 -17.88
N GLY A 329 17.00 -40.08 -17.93
CA GLY A 329 17.64 -41.40 -17.89
C GLY A 329 17.54 -42.23 -19.17
N ARG A 330 17.11 -41.62 -20.29
CA ARG A 330 16.97 -42.31 -21.59
C ARG A 330 17.97 -41.86 -22.66
N GLY A 331 18.71 -40.79 -22.37
CA GLY A 331 19.73 -40.24 -23.26
C GLY A 331 21.14 -40.66 -22.87
N ASN A 332 22.08 -40.55 -23.80
CA ASN A 332 23.48 -40.84 -23.58
C ASN A 332 24.37 -39.61 -23.83
N VAL A 333 25.59 -39.67 -23.31
CA VAL A 333 26.65 -38.71 -23.63
C VAL A 333 27.53 -39.30 -24.72
N GLN A 334 27.85 -38.50 -25.73
CA GLN A 334 28.65 -38.91 -26.88
C GLN A 334 29.84 -37.97 -27.05
N LEU A 335 31.04 -38.52 -27.20
CA LEU A 335 32.22 -37.74 -27.57
C LEU A 335 32.19 -37.39 -29.05
N LEU A 336 32.12 -36.10 -29.37
CA LEU A 336 32.10 -35.59 -30.74
C LEU A 336 33.49 -35.34 -31.29
N LYS A 337 34.38 -34.76 -30.49
CA LYS A 337 35.69 -34.28 -30.94
C LYS A 337 36.70 -34.24 -29.81
N VAL A 338 37.95 -34.57 -30.13
CA VAL A 338 39.13 -34.33 -29.28
C VAL A 338 40.10 -33.48 -30.08
N GLU A 339 40.57 -32.38 -29.49
CA GLU A 339 41.58 -31.49 -30.05
C GLU A 339 42.82 -31.51 -29.17
N GLY A 340 44.02 -31.35 -29.75
CA GLY A 340 45.26 -31.21 -28.99
C GLY A 340 45.95 -32.52 -28.57
N SER A 341 45.39 -33.69 -28.90
CA SER A 341 46.05 -35.00 -28.76
C SER A 341 46.15 -35.71 -30.12
N SER A 342 47.30 -36.35 -30.36
CA SER A 342 47.54 -37.23 -31.51
C SER A 342 47.25 -38.70 -31.20
N ASP A 343 47.03 -39.04 -29.93
CA ASP A 343 46.78 -40.41 -29.47
C ASP A 343 45.33 -40.56 -29.02
N LEU A 344 44.55 -41.26 -29.85
CA LEU A 344 43.13 -41.54 -29.64
C LEU A 344 42.89 -42.99 -29.17
N THR A 345 43.95 -43.69 -28.78
CA THR A 345 43.83 -45.08 -28.31
C THR A 345 43.00 -45.15 -27.03
N GLY A 346 42.06 -46.09 -26.94
CA GLY A 346 41.18 -46.28 -25.78
C GLY A 346 39.84 -45.52 -25.82
N ILE A 347 39.68 -44.51 -26.67
CA ILE A 347 38.41 -43.74 -26.79
C ILE A 347 37.24 -44.65 -27.22
N GLN A 348 37.49 -45.63 -28.08
CA GLN A 348 36.47 -46.58 -28.55
C GLN A 348 35.88 -47.42 -27.40
N ASN A 349 36.63 -47.64 -26.32
CA ASN A 349 36.17 -48.38 -25.14
C ASN A 349 35.29 -47.53 -24.21
N LEU A 350 35.27 -46.20 -24.38
CA LEU A 350 34.44 -45.29 -23.60
C LEU A 350 33.02 -45.18 -24.16
N GLN A 351 32.83 -45.44 -25.46
CA GLN A 351 31.53 -45.26 -26.15
C GLN A 351 30.52 -46.38 -25.87
N SER A 352 30.92 -47.51 -25.26
CA SER A 352 30.08 -48.71 -25.09
C SER A 352 29.30 -48.79 -23.77
N THR A 353 29.42 -47.79 -22.89
CA THR A 353 28.86 -47.83 -21.53
C THR A 353 27.92 -46.65 -21.30
N GLY A 354 26.72 -46.91 -20.78
CA GLY A 354 25.72 -45.90 -20.40
C GLY A 354 26.13 -45.06 -19.19
N ARG A 355 27.32 -44.44 -19.26
CA ARG A 355 27.93 -43.62 -18.23
C ARG A 355 27.24 -42.26 -18.14
N ASN A 356 27.17 -41.72 -16.93
CA ASN A 356 26.79 -40.33 -16.72
C ASN A 356 27.92 -39.38 -17.18
N LEU A 357 27.60 -38.10 -17.28
CA LEU A 357 28.52 -37.08 -17.76
C LEU A 357 29.76 -36.94 -16.87
N THR A 358 29.59 -37.09 -15.55
CA THR A 358 30.67 -37.04 -14.58
C THR A 358 31.67 -38.18 -14.76
N GLU A 359 31.19 -39.40 -14.98
CA GLU A 359 32.00 -40.57 -15.31
C GLU A 359 32.75 -40.37 -16.63
N TRP A 360 32.07 -39.84 -17.65
CA TRP A 360 32.70 -39.50 -18.92
C TRP A 360 33.88 -38.55 -18.78
N ILE A 361 33.72 -37.46 -18.04
CA ILE A 361 34.79 -36.48 -17.84
C ILE A 361 35.93 -37.08 -17.02
N ARG A 362 35.62 -37.88 -16.01
CA ARG A 362 36.63 -38.56 -15.17
C ARG A 362 37.46 -39.55 -15.98
N ASP A 363 36.81 -40.39 -16.78
CA ASP A 363 37.51 -41.37 -17.63
C ASP A 363 38.38 -40.69 -18.68
N LEU A 364 37.89 -39.59 -19.28
CA LEU A 364 38.69 -38.80 -20.20
C LEU A 364 39.87 -38.12 -19.49
N GLN A 365 39.68 -37.63 -18.27
CA GLN A 365 40.75 -37.07 -17.47
C GLN A 365 41.81 -38.13 -17.16
N GLU A 366 41.42 -39.35 -16.76
CA GLU A 366 42.35 -40.46 -16.52
C GLU A 366 43.11 -40.85 -17.78
N LEU A 367 42.42 -40.97 -18.92
CA LEU A 367 43.01 -41.34 -20.21
C LEU A 367 44.06 -40.31 -20.67
N PHE A 368 43.80 -39.01 -20.45
CA PHE A 368 44.71 -37.94 -20.82
C PHE A 368 45.62 -37.44 -19.68
N SER A 369 45.59 -38.06 -18.49
CA SER A 369 46.38 -37.64 -17.33
C SER A 369 47.90 -37.80 -17.49
N SER A 370 48.33 -38.60 -18.47
CA SER A 370 49.73 -38.85 -18.83
C SER A 370 50.26 -37.90 -19.92
N GLN A 371 49.40 -37.08 -20.51
CA GLN A 371 49.69 -36.05 -21.52
C GLN A 371 49.50 -34.64 -20.95
#